data_AF-A0A452YNR9-F1
#
_entry.id   AF-A0A452YNR9-F1
#
_cell.length_a   1.000
_cell.length_b   1.000
_cell.length_c   1.000
_cell.angle_alpha   90.00
_cell.angle_beta   90.00
_cell.angle_gamma   90.00
#
_symmetry.space_group_name_H-M   'P 1'
#
loop_
_entity.id
_entity.type
_entity.pdbx_description
1 polymer ?
#
loop_
_entity_poly.entity_id
_entity_poly.type
_entity_poly.pdbx_seq_one_letter_code
_entity_poly.pdbx_strand_id
1 'polypeptide(L)'
;GDLKESFYIGAVGDVDMPNDPNQWPPKERFPSWKDTMKLYHAAALAAGKRILSLIALSLDLEAEFFQNIGAVDCSSEVIRLLHYPGYIIVFPLCHLKESEVLF
;
A
#
# COMPACT_ATOMS: atom_id res chain seq x y z
N GLY A 1 -16.76 12.64 1.33
CA GLY A 1 -15.33 12.34 1.07
C GLY A 1 -15.05 10.92 1.52
N ASP A 2 -13.95 10.34 1.07
CA ASP A 2 -13.50 9.02 1.50
C ASP A 2 -12.61 9.15 2.74
N LEU A 3 -13.11 8.75 3.91
CA LEU A 3 -12.43 8.88 5.19
C LEU A 3 -11.44 7.72 5.35
N LYS A 4 -10.20 7.95 4.92
CA LYS A 4 -9.10 6.99 5.04
C LYS A 4 -7.77 7.70 5.24
N GLU A 5 -6.84 7.02 5.89
CA GLU A 5 -5.42 7.38 5.87
C GLU A 5 -4.64 6.37 5.03
N SER A 6 -3.54 6.83 4.45
CA SER A 6 -2.73 6.02 3.54
C SER A 6 -1.25 6.22 3.80
N PHE A 7 -0.48 5.14 3.75
CA PHE A 7 0.98 5.17 3.81
C PHE A 7 1.55 4.49 2.57
N TYR A 8 2.50 5.12 1.90
CA TYR A 8 3.06 4.67 0.63
C TYR A 8 4.49 4.23 0.84
N ILE A 9 4.81 3.04 0.31
CA ILE A 9 6.15 2.49 0.28
C ILE A 9 6.43 2.19 -1.18
N GLY A 10 7.41 2.88 -1.77
CA GLY A 10 7.85 2.61 -3.13
C GLY A 10 8.78 1.42 -3.21
N ALA A 11 9.53 1.34 -4.31
CA ALA A 11 10.49 0.27 -4.53
C ALA A 11 11.43 0.09 -3.34
N VAL A 12 11.55 -1.17 -2.89
CA VAL A 12 12.41 -1.56 -1.78
C VAL A 12 13.64 -2.25 -2.35
N GLY A 13 14.82 -1.67 -2.15
CA GLY A 13 16.09 -2.31 -2.52
C GLY A 13 16.49 -3.42 -1.54
N ASP A 14 17.21 -4.44 -2.04
CA ASP A 14 17.72 -5.57 -1.26
C ASP A 14 18.81 -5.16 -0.25
N VAL A 15 19.54 -4.08 -0.54
CA VAL A 15 20.56 -3.51 0.34
C VAL A 15 20.01 -2.21 0.91
N ASP A 16 20.33 -1.89 2.18
CA ASP A 16 20.11 -0.54 2.69
C ASP A 16 20.96 0.43 1.86
N MET A 17 20.35 0.92 0.79
CA MET A 17 20.92 1.94 -0.07
C MET A 17 21.19 3.16 0.82
N PRO A 18 22.34 3.83 0.68
CA PRO A 18 22.63 5.07 1.41
C PRO A 18 21.56 6.15 1.23
N ASN A 19 20.71 6.01 0.20
CA ASN A 19 19.68 6.95 -0.20
C ASN A 19 18.33 6.26 -0.44
N ASP A 20 17.90 5.38 0.48
CA ASP A 20 16.54 4.82 0.50
C ASP A 20 15.50 5.95 0.54
N PRO A 21 14.71 6.16 -0.54
CA PRO A 21 13.78 7.28 -0.62
C PRO A 21 12.51 7.03 0.20
N ASN A 22 12.32 5.82 0.73
CA ASN A 22 11.13 5.48 1.51
C ASN A 22 11.20 6.11 2.90
N GLN A 23 10.06 6.63 3.34
CA GLN A 23 9.89 7.04 4.73
C GLN A 23 9.64 5.79 5.58
N TRP A 24 10.41 5.65 6.66
CA TRP A 24 10.24 4.55 7.61
C TRP A 24 9.86 5.10 8.98
N PRO A 25 8.88 4.50 9.67
CA PRO A 25 8.62 4.82 11.05
C PRO A 25 9.86 4.63 11.93
N PRO A 26 9.99 5.39 13.04
CA PRO A 26 11.13 5.29 13.93
C PRO A 26 11.25 3.88 14.52
N LYS A 27 12.47 3.31 14.47
CA LYS A 27 12.75 1.94 14.92
C LYS A 27 12.49 1.75 16.41
N GLU A 28 12.63 2.81 17.20
CA GLU A 28 12.39 2.79 18.65
C GLU A 28 10.93 2.46 18.98
N ARG A 29 10.01 2.92 18.13
CA ARG A 29 8.56 2.67 18.28
C ARG A 29 8.09 1.47 17.48
N PHE A 30 8.70 1.22 16.33
CA PHE A 30 8.30 0.17 15.40
C PHE A 30 9.51 -0.63 14.89
N PRO A 31 10.13 -1.46 15.74
CA PRO A 31 11.43 -2.05 15.47
C PRO A 31 11.45 -2.96 14.24
N SER A 32 10.35 -3.66 13.97
CA SER A 32 10.25 -4.64 12.87
C SER A 32 9.53 -4.11 11.63
N TRP A 33 9.09 -2.84 11.62
CA TRP A 33 8.20 -2.36 10.56
C TRP A 33 8.87 -2.34 9.20
N LYS A 34 10.07 -1.75 9.10
CA LYS A 34 10.84 -1.70 7.86
C LYS A 34 11.04 -3.11 7.29
N ASP A 35 11.59 -4.02 8.10
CA ASP A 35 11.91 -5.38 7.67
C ASP A 35 10.65 -6.18 7.29
N THR A 36 9.57 -6.01 8.03
CA THR A 36 8.28 -6.64 7.72
C THR A 36 7.74 -6.16 6.38
N MET A 37 7.83 -4.86 6.11
CA MET A 37 7.38 -4.29 4.84
C MET A 37 8.28 -4.69 3.67
N LYS A 38 9.60 -4.82 3.88
CA LYS A 38 10.51 -5.40 2.88
C LYS A 38 10.12 -6.83 2.53
N LEU A 39 9.86 -7.66 3.55
CA LEU A 39 9.44 -9.05 3.35
C LEU A 39 8.10 -9.14 2.63
N TYR A 40 7.13 -8.31 3.04
CA TYR A 40 5.82 -8.25 2.40
C TYR A 40 5.94 -7.83 0.92
N HIS A 41 6.76 -6.82 0.62
CA HIS A 41 7.06 -6.39 -0.74
C HIS A 41 7.58 -7.55 -1.60
N ALA A 42 8.61 -8.26 -1.12
CA ALA A 42 9.19 -9.40 -1.83
C ALA A 42 8.16 -10.52 -2.06
N ALA A 43 7.34 -10.83 -1.05
CA ALA A 43 6.31 -11.85 -1.15
C ALA A 43 5.21 -11.48 -2.15
N ALA A 44 4.73 -10.23 -2.10
CA ALA A 44 3.72 -9.71 -3.02
C ALA A 44 4.25 -9.67 -4.46
N LEU A 45 5.50 -9.25 -4.67
CA LEU A 45 6.16 -9.25 -5.97
C LEU A 45 6.29 -10.67 -6.54
N ALA A 46 6.72 -11.64 -5.72
CA ALA A 46 6.82 -13.03 -6.15
C ALA A 46 5.44 -13.61 -6.54
N ALA A 47 4.38 -13.28 -5.80
CA ALA A 47 3.02 -13.66 -6.16
C ALA A 47 2.57 -12.98 -7.47
N GLY A 48 2.86 -11.68 -7.64
CA GLY A 48 2.58 -10.93 -8.87
C GLY A 48 3.28 -11.53 -10.09
N LYS A 49 4.56 -11.91 -9.98
CA LYS A 49 5.32 -12.60 -11.04
C LYS A 49 4.63 -13.89 -11.47
N ARG A 50 4.16 -14.70 -10.52
CA ARG A 50 3.41 -15.94 -10.81
C ARG A 50 2.09 -15.66 -11.53
N ILE A 51 1.34 -14.65 -11.09
CA ILE A 51 0.09 -14.25 -11.74
C ILE A 51 0.35 -13.79 -13.18
N LEU A 52 1.39 -12.97 -13.40
CA LEU A 52 1.77 -12.53 -14.74
C LEU A 52 2.14 -13.71 -15.64
N SER A 53 2.85 -14.72 -15.12
CA SER A 53 3.14 -15.93 -15.89
C SER A 53 1.88 -16.71 -16.26
N LEU A 54 0.89 -16.79 -15.37
CA LEU A 54 -0.40 -17.40 -15.70
C LEU A 54 -1.17 -16.60 -16.75
N ILE A 55 -1.12 -15.26 -16.69
CA ILE A 55 -1.72 -14.39 -17.71
C ILE A 55 -1.02 -14.60 -19.06
N ALA A 56 0.31 -14.66 -19.10
CA ALA A 56 1.05 -14.90 -20.34
C ALA A 56 0.64 -16.22 -21.00
N LEU A 57 0.58 -17.30 -20.21
CA LEU A 57 0.11 -18.59 -20.69
C LEU A 57 -1.34 -18.54 -21.20
N SER A 58 -2.23 -17.78 -20.54
CA SER A 58 -3.62 -17.60 -21.00
C SER A 58 -3.75 -16.85 -22.33
N LEU A 59 -2.69 -16.12 -22.71
CA LEU A 59 -2.59 -15.39 -23.98
C LEU A 59 -1.81 -16.18 -25.04
N ASP A 60 -1.50 -17.45 -24.78
CA ASP A 60 -0.67 -18.31 -25.64
C ASP A 60 0.76 -17.75 -25.86
N LEU A 61 1.30 -17.08 -24.82
CA LEU A 61 2.66 -16.58 -24.76
C LEU A 61 3.52 -17.45 -23.84
N GLU A 62 4.84 -17.28 -23.92
CA GLU A 62 5.78 -17.88 -22.97
C GLU A 62 5.49 -17.39 -21.54
N ALA A 63 5.62 -18.26 -20.54
CA ALA A 63 5.32 -17.94 -19.14
C ALA A 63 6.15 -16.77 -18.60
N GLU A 64 7.35 -16.56 -19.16
CA GLU A 64 8.29 -15.50 -18.78
C GLU A 64 8.12 -14.24 -19.65
N PHE A 65 7.14 -14.17 -20.55
CA PHE A 65 6.99 -13.08 -21.51
C PHE A 65 7.01 -11.69 -20.84
N PHE A 66 6.22 -11.49 -19.78
CA PHE A 66 6.15 -10.19 -19.08
C PHE A 66 7.43 -9.86 -18.31
N GLN A 67 8.14 -10.88 -17.81
CA GLN A 67 9.45 -10.73 -17.18
C GLN A 67 10.50 -10.31 -18.21
N ASN A 68 10.50 -10.96 -19.39
CA ASN A 68 11.47 -10.72 -20.44
C ASN A 68 11.37 -9.32 -21.06
N ILE A 69 10.16 -8.74 -21.09
CA ILE A 69 9.95 -7.36 -21.54
C ILE A 69 10.15 -6.33 -20.41
N GLY A 70 10.56 -6.76 -19.21
CA GLY A 70 10.83 -5.88 -18.08
C GLY A 70 9.58 -5.31 -17.39
N ALA A 71 8.38 -5.89 -17.60
CA ALA A 71 7.15 -5.40 -16.97
C ALA A 71 7.17 -5.50 -15.44
N VAL A 72 8.04 -6.37 -14.91
CA VAL A 72 8.18 -6.64 -13.47
C VAL A 72 9.50 -6.13 -12.88
N ASP A 73 10.30 -5.41 -13.69
CA ASP A 73 11.49 -4.69 -13.25
C ASP A 73 11.21 -3.18 -13.15
N CYS A 74 9.93 -2.81 -13.16
CA CYS A 74 9.51 -1.42 -13.16
C CYS A 74 9.76 -0.81 -11.77
N SER A 75 10.57 0.26 -11.72
CA SER A 75 10.85 1.04 -10.50
C SER A 75 9.64 1.76 -9.90
N SER A 76 8.42 1.44 -10.38
CA SER A 76 7.15 2.05 -10.02
C SER A 76 6.31 1.19 -9.07
N GLU A 77 6.86 0.08 -8.57
CA GLU A 77 6.21 -0.75 -7.54
C GLU A 77 5.94 0.08 -6.28
N VAL A 78 4.68 0.10 -5.85
CA VAL A 78 4.24 0.84 -4.66
C VAL A 78 3.27 -0.03 -3.85
N ILE A 79 3.60 -0.23 -2.57
CA ILE A 79 2.65 -0.72 -1.57
C ILE A 79 1.91 0.48 -0.99
N ARG A 80 0.58 0.41 -1.02
CA ARG A 80 -0.29 1.37 -0.35
C ARG A 80 -0.97 0.71 0.84
N LEU A 81 -0.53 1.06 2.05
CA LEU A 81 -1.22 0.68 3.28
C LEU A 81 -2.41 1.62 3.47
N LEU A 82 -3.57 1.05 3.80
CA LEU A 82 -4.82 1.78 3.96
C LEU A 82 -5.39 1.48 5.35
N HIS A 83 -5.77 2.54 6.07
CA HIS A 83 -6.54 2.41 7.30
C HIS A 83 -7.81 3.26 7.19
N TYR A 84 -8.95 2.61 7.44
CA TYR A 84 -10.26 3.25 7.55
C TYR A 84 -10.62 3.31 9.03
N PRO A 85 -10.92 4.49 9.59
CA PRO A 85 -11.33 4.59 10.98
C PRO A 85 -12.68 3.90 11.19
N GLY A 86 -12.83 3.22 12.32
CA GLY A 86 -14.04 2.48 12.66
C GLY A 86 -15.26 3.34 13.03
N TYR A 87 -15.13 4.67 13.01
CA TYR A 87 -16.23 5.59 13.28
C TYR A 87 -16.64 6.33 12.01
N ILE A 88 -17.95 6.38 11.76
CA ILE A 88 -18.53 7.29 10.78
C ILE A 88 -18.53 8.67 11.45
N ILE A 89 -17.80 9.63 10.89
CA ILE A 89 -18.06 11.04 11.21
C ILE A 89 -19.41 11.37 10.60
N VAL A 90 -20.49 11.13 11.36
CA VAL A 90 -21.75 11.80 11.12
C VAL A 90 -21.45 13.24 11.44
N PHE A 91 -21.30 14.08 10.40
CA PHE A 91 -21.24 15.53 10.62
C PHE A 91 -22.37 15.87 11.59
N PRO A 92 -22.11 16.51 12.74
CA PRO A 92 -23.20 17.04 13.52
C PRO A 92 -23.92 17.99 12.57
N LEU A 93 -25.20 17.69 12.31
CA LEU A 93 -26.08 18.62 11.63
C LEU A 93 -25.80 20.00 12.21
N CYS A 94 -25.41 20.89 11.31
CA CYS A 94 -25.28 22.31 11.54
C CYS A 94 -26.35 22.75 12.54
N HIS A 95 -25.93 23.46 13.60
CA HIS A 95 -26.80 24.04 14.62
C HIS A 95 -28.17 24.46 14.08
N LEU A 96 -29.17 23.58 14.20
CA LEU A 96 -30.55 23.99 14.38
C LEU A 96 -30.74 24.05 15.89
N LYS A 97 -30.44 25.22 16.46
CA LYS A 97 -31.04 25.62 17.73
C LYS A 97 -32.54 25.79 17.44
N GLU A 98 -33.29 24.71 17.56
CA GLU A 98 -34.70 24.82 17.91
C GLU A 98 -34.76 25.01 19.42
N SER A 99 -34.89 26.28 19.77
CA SER A 99 -35.45 26.72 21.05
C SER A 99 -36.77 25.99 21.31
N GLU A 100 -36.91 25.38 22.48
CA GLU A 100 -38.08 25.49 23.37
C GLU A 100 -37.78 24.71 24.67
N VAL A 101 -37.66 25.37 25.85
CA VAL A 101 -38.73 25.88 26.73
C VAL A 101 -39.15 24.83 27.77
N LEU A 102 -38.83 25.13 29.05
CA LEU A 102 -39.47 24.74 30.32
C LEU A 102 -39.52 23.21 30.63
N PHE A 103 -39.02 22.68 31.75
CA PHE A 103 -38.93 23.13 33.15
C PHE A 103 -37.62 22.66 33.79
#